data_AF-A0A2G2A4M0-F1
#
_entry.id   AF-A0A2G2A4M0-F1
#
_cell.length_a   1.000
_cell.length_b   1.000
_cell.length_c   1.000
_cell.angle_alpha   90.00
_cell.angle_beta   90.00
_cell.angle_gamma   90.00
#
_symmetry.space_group_name_H-M   'P 1'
#
loop_
_entity.id
_entity.type
_entity.pdbx_description
1 polymer ?
#
loop_
_entity_poly.entity_id
_entity_poly.type
_entity_poly.pdbx_seq_one_letter_code
_entity_poly.pdbx_strand_id
1 'polypeptide(L)'
;MSRRGFMLLEIMLAVAAAVLAAVAGFALLSRIQSRVERESERLIASDMACSVLALIESRAATAENLHGSVQTAVISLDDVESGAFVRDPVFRIEIESTPTQWAGLVQMDVSVLRVEDDSVAYTASQLVRQSGGAR
;
A
#
# COMPACT_ATOMS: atom_id res chain seq x y z
N MET A 1 45.86 6.87 43.98
CA MET A 1 44.57 7.59 43.83
C MET A 1 43.91 7.39 42.45
N SER A 2 44.15 6.29 41.73
CA SER A 2 43.67 6.09 40.34
C SER A 2 42.43 5.19 40.18
N ARG A 3 42.09 4.36 41.18
CA ARG A 3 41.01 3.35 41.05
C ARG A 3 39.61 3.96 40.89
N ARG A 4 39.34 5.10 41.54
CA ARG A 4 38.03 5.76 41.48
C ARG A 4 37.76 6.44 40.13
N GLY A 5 38.79 7.02 39.51
CA GLY A 5 38.67 7.63 38.18
C GLY A 5 38.45 6.59 37.08
N PHE A 6 39.11 5.43 37.18
CA PHE A 6 38.89 4.32 36.26
C PHE A 6 37.47 3.75 36.37
N MET A 7 36.96 3.60 37.59
CA MET A 7 35.61 3.09 37.84
C MET A 7 34.52 4.04 37.30
N LEU A 8 34.71 5.36 37.41
CA LEU A 8 33.80 6.33 36.80
C LEU A 8 33.82 6.26 35.27
N LEU A 9 35.01 6.12 34.68
CA LEU A 9 35.15 5.99 33.23
C LEU A 9 34.49 4.70 32.70
N GLU A 10 34.64 3.60 33.42
CA GLU A 10 33.99 2.32 33.11
C GLU A 10 32.46 2.42 33.19
N ILE A 11 31.93 3.08 34.22
CA ILE A 11 30.48 3.32 34.35
C ILE A 11 29.98 4.23 33.22
N MET A 12 30.70 5.31 32.90
CA MET A 12 30.30 6.19 31.80
C MET A 12 30.35 5.48 30.45
N LEU A 13 31.35 4.62 30.22
CA LEU A 13 31.45 3.82 29.00
C LEU A 13 30.30 2.82 28.92
N ALA A 14 29.96 2.13 30.01
CA ALA A 14 28.84 1.19 30.06
C ALA A 14 27.50 1.89 29.78
N VAL A 15 27.28 3.07 30.37
CA VAL A 15 26.08 3.87 30.11
C VAL A 15 26.05 4.35 28.66
N ALA A 16 27.17 4.85 28.12
CA ALA A 16 27.24 5.29 26.73
C ALA A 16 26.95 4.13 25.75
N ALA A 17 27.52 2.95 26.00
CA ALA A 17 27.26 1.75 25.20
C ALA A 17 25.79 1.32 25.29
N ALA A 18 25.19 1.34 26.48
CA ALA A 18 23.78 1.02 26.67
C ALA A 18 22.84 1.99 25.93
N VAL A 19 23.11 3.30 26.00
CA VAL A 19 22.35 4.32 25.26
C VAL A 19 22.47 4.11 23.76
N LEU A 20 23.68 3.86 23.24
CA LEU A 20 23.88 3.58 21.82
C LEU A 20 23.13 2.33 21.36
N ALA A 21 23.17 1.25 22.15
CA ALA A 21 22.43 0.03 21.86
C ALA A 21 20.90 0.27 21.85
N ALA A 22 20.39 1.05 22.80
CA ALA A 22 18.97 1.42 22.84
C ALA A 22 18.54 2.24 21.62
N VAL A 23 19.34 3.23 21.21
CA VAL A 23 19.08 4.05 20.01
C VAL A 23 19.13 3.20 18.75
N ALA A 24 20.12 2.31 18.62
CA ALA A 24 20.23 1.40 17.49
C ALA A 24 19.02 0.44 17.42
N GLY A 25 18.60 -0.11 18.56
CA GLY A 25 17.40 -0.95 18.66
C GLY A 25 16.14 -0.21 18.23
N PHE A 26 15.95 1.03 18.71
CA PHE A 26 14.81 1.86 18.34
C PHE A 26 14.80 2.20 16.84
N ALA A 27 15.97 2.51 16.27
CA ALA A 27 16.11 2.78 14.84
C ALA A 27 15.82 1.54 13.97
N LEU A 28 16.09 0.33 14.46
CA LEU A 28 15.71 -0.90 13.76
C LEU A 28 14.20 -1.13 13.84
N LEU A 29 13.58 -0.90 15.00
CA LEU A 29 12.13 -1.03 15.19
C LEU A 29 11.34 -0.10 14.27
N SER A 30 11.73 1.18 14.17
CA SER A 30 11.07 2.13 13.27
C SER A 30 11.21 1.74 11.79
N ARG A 31 12.35 1.16 11.40
CA ARG A 31 12.55 0.62 10.06
C ARG A 31 11.69 -0.62 9.78
N ILE A 32 11.44 -1.45 10.78
CA ILE A 32 10.57 -2.63 10.64
C ILE A 32 9.11 -2.18 10.51
N GLN A 33 8.65 -1.26 11.36
CA GLN A 33 7.29 -0.73 11.28
C GLN A 33 6.98 -0.13 9.91
N SER A 34 7.87 0.73 9.39
CA SER A 34 7.71 1.32 8.05
C SER A 34 7.77 0.29 6.91
N ARG A 35 8.47 -0.84 7.09
CA ARG A 35 8.43 -1.95 6.12
C ARG A 35 7.11 -2.70 6.17
N VAL A 36 6.60 -2.98 7.36
CA VAL A 36 5.32 -3.68 7.54
C VAL A 36 4.17 -2.86 6.98
N GLU A 37 4.17 -1.56 7.24
CA GLU A 37 3.16 -0.63 6.72
C GLU A 37 3.14 -0.61 5.20
N ARG A 38 4.31 -0.49 4.56
CA ARG A 38 4.43 -0.54 3.08
C ARG A 38 3.99 -1.87 2.48
N GLU A 39 4.31 -2.99 3.12
CA GLU A 39 3.85 -4.31 2.66
C GLU A 39 2.33 -4.46 2.84
N SER A 40 1.77 -3.99 3.94
CA SER A 40 0.32 -3.98 4.17
C SER A 40 -0.40 -3.17 3.11
N GLU A 41 0.10 -1.97 2.79
CA GLU A 41 -0.45 -1.13 1.72
C GLU A 41 -0.37 -1.80 0.36
N ARG A 42 0.75 -2.49 0.07
CA ARG A 42 0.93 -3.22 -1.19
C ARG A 42 -0.04 -4.39 -1.33
N LEU A 43 -0.31 -5.12 -0.24
CA LEU A 43 -1.29 -6.20 -0.21
C LEU A 43 -2.70 -5.65 -0.50
N ILE A 44 -3.07 -4.56 0.14
CA ILE A 44 -4.36 -3.89 -0.06
C ILE A 44 -4.49 -3.40 -1.51
N ALA A 45 -3.46 -2.73 -2.06
CA ALA A 45 -3.46 -2.27 -3.45
C ALA A 45 -3.53 -3.44 -4.44
N SER A 46 -2.85 -4.55 -4.16
CA SER A 46 -2.93 -5.76 -4.98
C SER A 46 -4.34 -6.36 -4.97
N ASP A 47 -4.99 -6.44 -3.81
CA ASP A 47 -6.34 -7.00 -3.69
C ASP A 47 -7.37 -6.14 -4.44
N MET A 48 -7.22 -4.81 -4.38
CA MET A 48 -8.03 -3.88 -5.17
C MET A 48 -7.85 -4.10 -6.67
N ALA A 49 -6.61 -4.15 -7.16
CA ALA A 49 -6.34 -4.35 -8.59
C ALA A 49 -6.92 -5.68 -9.09
N CYS A 50 -6.72 -6.76 -8.33
CA CYS A 50 -7.28 -8.08 -8.63
C CYS A 50 -8.81 -8.08 -8.61
N SER A 51 -9.43 -7.40 -7.64
CA SER A 51 -10.89 -7.28 -7.56
C SER A 51 -11.47 -6.53 -8.75
N VAL A 52 -10.83 -5.43 -9.17
CA VAL A 52 -11.23 -4.67 -10.37
C VAL A 52 -11.09 -5.53 -11.63
N LEU A 53 -9.97 -6.24 -11.79
CA LEU A 53 -9.79 -7.16 -12.91
C LEU A 53 -10.88 -8.25 -12.93
N ALA A 54 -11.23 -8.81 -11.77
CA ALA A 54 -12.30 -9.80 -11.66
C ALA A 54 -13.68 -9.21 -12.00
N LEU A 55 -13.95 -7.95 -11.64
CA LEU A 55 -15.18 -7.25 -12.02
C LEU A 55 -15.26 -7.02 -13.54
N ILE A 56 -14.13 -6.67 -14.16
CA ILE A 56 -14.03 -6.49 -15.62
C ILE A 56 -14.20 -7.85 -16.32
N GLU A 57 -13.54 -8.91 -15.83
CA GLU A 57 -13.61 -10.26 -16.40
C GLU A 57 -15.03 -10.86 -16.29
N SER A 58 -15.68 -10.68 -15.13
CA SER A 58 -17.06 -11.12 -14.91
C SER A 58 -18.10 -10.30 -15.67
N ARG A 59 -17.69 -9.20 -16.32
CA ARG A 59 -18.57 -8.23 -17.01
C ARG A 59 -19.56 -7.54 -16.08
N ALA A 60 -19.29 -7.55 -14.77
CA ALA A 60 -20.08 -6.81 -13.80
C ALA A 60 -19.88 -5.29 -13.95
N ALA A 61 -18.72 -4.88 -14.49
CA ALA A 61 -18.43 -3.49 -14.81
C ALA A 61 -17.50 -3.37 -16.04
N THR A 62 -17.54 -2.22 -16.71
CA THR A 62 -16.64 -1.86 -17.80
C THR A 62 -15.56 -0.93 -17.29
N ALA A 63 -14.40 -0.86 -17.97
CA ALA A 63 -13.30 0.03 -17.60
C ALA A 63 -13.79 1.49 -17.40
N GLU A 64 -14.66 1.97 -18.28
CA GLU A 64 -15.27 3.30 -18.25
C GLU A 64 -16.13 3.54 -16.99
N ASN A 65 -16.78 2.50 -16.45
CA ASN A 65 -17.66 2.59 -15.28
C ASN A 65 -16.92 2.39 -13.96
N LEU A 66 -15.66 1.93 -13.99
CA LEU A 66 -14.84 1.64 -12.81
C LEU A 66 -13.87 2.76 -12.45
N HIS A 67 -13.85 3.86 -13.20
CA HIS A 67 -13.08 5.04 -12.84
C HIS A 67 -13.65 5.66 -11.56
N GLY A 68 -12.92 5.56 -10.44
CA GLY A 68 -13.36 6.06 -9.14
C GLY A 68 -12.32 5.93 -8.04
N SER A 69 -12.45 6.73 -6.98
CA SER A 69 -11.65 6.61 -5.76
C SER A 69 -12.21 5.48 -4.89
N VAL A 70 -11.35 4.59 -4.41
CA VAL A 70 -11.75 3.47 -3.55
C VAL A 70 -11.32 3.76 -2.13
N GLN A 71 -12.29 3.76 -1.22
CA GLN A 71 -12.04 3.81 0.21
C GLN A 71 -11.77 2.40 0.72
N THR A 72 -10.54 2.12 1.16
CA THR A 72 -10.24 0.90 1.90
C THR A 72 -9.76 1.29 3.28
N ALA A 73 -10.68 1.28 4.24
CA ALA A 73 -10.37 1.43 5.65
C ALA A 73 -10.93 0.24 6.41
N VAL A 74 -10.12 -0.33 7.30
CA VAL A 74 -10.61 -1.19 8.38
C VAL A 74 -11.37 -0.27 9.33
N ILE A 75 -12.70 -0.35 9.33
CA ILE A 75 -13.55 0.47 10.18
C ILE A 75 -13.34 0.01 11.63
N SER A 76 -12.58 0.78 12.40
CA SER A 76 -12.52 0.65 13.86
C SER A 76 -13.86 1.12 14.45
N LEU A 77 -14.35 0.46 15.51
CA LEU A 77 -15.56 0.92 16.21
C LEU A 77 -15.43 2.38 16.69
N ASP A 78 -14.22 2.81 17.07
CA ASP A 78 -13.93 4.17 17.52
C ASP A 78 -14.12 5.23 16.40
N ASP A 79 -13.90 4.84 15.14
CA ASP A 79 -14.10 5.73 13.99
C ASP A 79 -15.60 5.98 13.71
N VAL A 80 -16.46 5.02 14.10
CA VAL A 80 -17.92 5.13 13.95
C VAL A 80 -18.49 6.09 14.99
N GLU A 81 -17.99 6.06 16.22
CA GLU A 81 -18.47 6.90 17.33
C GLU A 81 -18.08 8.37 17.18
N SER A 82 -17.00 8.68 16.45
CA SER A 82 -16.49 10.05 16.26
C SER A 82 -17.16 10.85 15.13
N GLY A 83 -18.03 10.23 14.32
CA GLY A 83 -18.69 10.90 13.19
C GLY A 83 -17.77 11.32 12.03
N ALA A 84 -16.51 10.86 12.03
CA ALA A 84 -15.49 11.18 11.03
C ALA A 84 -15.62 10.34 9.73
N PHE A 85 -16.85 10.10 9.27
CA PHE A 85 -17.17 9.16 8.18
C PHE A 85 -16.77 9.62 6.77
N VAL A 86 -16.01 10.70 6.64
CA VAL A 86 -15.43 11.12 5.36
C VAL A 86 -13.94 11.29 5.56
N ARG A 87 -13.21 10.16 5.65
CA ARG A 87 -11.77 10.19 5.45
C ARG A 87 -11.49 10.30 3.96
N ASP A 88 -10.56 11.17 3.59
CA ASP A 88 -10.12 11.31 2.21
C ASP A 88 -9.63 9.95 1.66
N PRO A 89 -9.97 9.61 0.41
CA PRO A 89 -9.58 8.32 -0.16
C PRO A 89 -8.06 8.21 -0.20
N VAL A 90 -7.52 7.08 0.30
CA VAL A 90 -6.07 6.82 0.32
C VAL A 90 -5.58 6.36 -1.06
N PHE A 91 -6.43 5.65 -1.81
CA PHE A 91 -6.09 5.10 -3.11
C PHE A 91 -7.06 5.53 -4.22
N ARG A 92 -6.53 5.70 -5.42
CA ARG A 92 -7.25 5.93 -6.67
C ARG A 92 -6.95 4.78 -7.63
N ILE A 93 -7.95 4.36 -8.39
CA ILE A 93 -7.78 3.32 -9.41
C ILE A 93 -7.81 3.99 -10.78
N GLU A 94 -6.80 3.68 -11.60
CA GLU A 94 -6.74 4.03 -13.01
C GLU A 94 -6.73 2.76 -13.85
N ILE A 95 -7.50 2.77 -14.93
CA ILE A 95 -7.66 1.63 -15.83
C ILE A 95 -7.32 2.10 -17.23
N GLU A 96 -6.32 1.51 -17.83
CA GLU A 96 -5.94 1.75 -19.21
C GLU A 96 -6.27 0.52 -20.06
N SER A 97 -6.80 0.77 -21.26
CA SER A 97 -7.16 -0.29 -22.20
C SER A 97 -6.32 -0.16 -23.46
N THR A 98 -5.49 -1.17 -23.72
CA THR A 98 -4.62 -1.20 -24.89
C THR A 98 -5.12 -2.26 -25.90
N PRO A 99 -5.42 -1.87 -27.15
CA PRO A 99 -5.78 -2.82 -28.20
C PRO A 99 -4.65 -3.81 -28.44
N THR A 100 -4.98 -5.10 -28.62
CA THR A 100 -3.96 -6.12 -28.90
C THR A 100 -4.07 -6.67 -30.31
N GLN A 101 -3.00 -7.35 -30.75
CA GLN A 101 -2.98 -8.08 -32.02
C GLN A 101 -3.87 -9.34 -32.01
N TRP A 102 -4.36 -9.78 -30.86
CA TRP A 102 -5.19 -10.97 -30.74
C TRP A 102 -6.67 -10.61 -30.90
N ALA A 103 -7.32 -11.24 -31.88
CA ALA A 103 -8.71 -10.96 -32.21
C ALA A 103 -9.64 -11.18 -31.00
N GLY A 104 -10.38 -10.14 -30.63
CA GLY A 104 -11.33 -10.18 -29.52
C GLY A 104 -10.72 -10.10 -28.12
N LEU A 105 -9.42 -9.78 -28.00
CA LEU A 105 -8.74 -9.55 -26.72
C LEU A 105 -8.21 -8.11 -26.63
N VAL A 106 -8.39 -7.49 -25.46
CA VAL A 106 -7.83 -6.18 -25.11
C VAL A 106 -7.00 -6.36 -23.85
N GLN A 107 -5.85 -5.70 -23.80
CA GLN A 107 -5.05 -5.65 -22.59
C GLN A 107 -5.65 -4.58 -21.68
N MET A 108 -5.98 -4.97 -20.46
CA MET A 108 -6.41 -4.08 -19.39
C MET A 108 -5.26 -3.95 -18.39
N ASP A 109 -4.81 -2.72 -18.19
CA ASP A 109 -3.82 -2.37 -17.20
C ASP A 109 -4.51 -1.60 -16.07
N VAL A 110 -4.53 -2.18 -14.87
CA VAL A 110 -5.15 -1.59 -13.68
C VAL A 110 -4.04 -1.13 -12.74
N SER A 111 -3.98 0.18 -12.51
CA SER A 111 -3.02 0.81 -11.61
C SER A 111 -3.75 1.35 -10.39
N VAL A 112 -3.21 1.06 -9.20
CA VAL A 112 -3.67 1.60 -7.92
C VAL A 112 -2.65 2.64 -7.48
N LEU A 113 -3.05 3.90 -7.45
CA LEU A 113 -2.22 5.04 -7.08
C LEU A 113 -2.57 5.51 -5.67
N ARG A 114 -1.58 6.01 -4.95
CA ARG A 114 -1.79 6.73 -3.68
C ARG A 114 -2.27 8.14 -3.99
N VAL A 115 -3.31 8.60 -3.31
CA VAL A 115 -3.87 9.94 -3.55
C VAL A 115 -2.96 11.06 -3.04
N GLU A 116 -2.12 10.78 -2.05
CA GLU A 116 -1.22 11.80 -1.45
C GLU A 116 -0.15 12.28 -2.43
N ASP A 117 0.44 11.38 -3.22
CA ASP A 117 1.60 11.67 -4.07
C ASP A 117 1.45 11.19 -5.52
N ASP A 118 0.27 10.68 -5.91
CA ASP A 118 0.00 10.01 -7.18
C ASP A 118 1.03 8.91 -7.52
N SER A 119 1.68 8.32 -6.50
CA SER A 119 2.62 7.22 -6.72
C SER A 119 1.88 5.91 -6.95
N VAL A 120 2.39 5.11 -7.89
CA VAL A 120 1.82 3.78 -8.19
C VAL A 120 2.17 2.82 -7.06
N ALA A 121 1.16 2.40 -6.31
CA ALA A 121 1.31 1.38 -5.25
C ALA A 121 1.36 -0.03 -5.84
N TYR A 122 0.56 -0.29 -6.88
CA TYR A 122 0.50 -1.58 -7.56
C TYR A 122 -0.08 -1.44 -8.97
N THR A 123 0.42 -2.24 -9.91
CA THR A 123 -0.16 -2.37 -11.25
C THR A 123 -0.33 -3.84 -11.59
N ALA A 124 -1.50 -4.18 -12.13
CA ALA A 124 -1.81 -5.49 -12.66
C ALA A 124 -2.25 -5.38 -14.11
N SER A 125 -1.82 -6.33 -14.94
CA SER A 125 -2.13 -6.37 -16.37
C SER A 125 -2.78 -7.70 -16.71
N GLN A 126 -3.90 -7.68 -17.42
CA GLN A 126 -4.58 -8.89 -17.87
C GLN A 126 -5.16 -8.72 -19.27
N LEU A 127 -5.09 -9.79 -20.07
CA LEU A 127 -5.82 -9.86 -21.34
C LEU A 127 -7.27 -10.25 -21.05
N VAL A 128 -8.20 -9.35 -21.39
CA VAL A 128 -9.63 -9.56 -21.21
C VAL A 128 -10.32 -9.62 -22.57
N ARG A 129 -11.38 -10.44 -22.68
CA ARG A 129 -12.18 -10.50 -23.91
C ARG A 129 -12.95 -9.21 -24.12
N GLN A 130 -12.81 -8.62 -25.29
CA GLN A 130 -13.57 -7.45 -25.70
C GLN A 130 -15.06 -7.83 -25.76
N SER A 131 -15.88 -7.14 -24.99
CA SER A 131 -17.33 -7.28 -25.10
C SER A 131 -17.81 -6.59 -26.39
N GLY A 132 -18.10 -7.37 -27.43
CA GLY A 132 -18.90 -6.89 -28.57
C GLY A 132 -18.69 -7.64 -29.89
N GLY A 133 -19.69 -8.42 -30.31
CA GLY A 133 -19.87 -8.80 -31.71
C GLY A 133 -20.16 -10.27 -32.05
N ALA A 134 -20.92 -11.01 -31.25
CA ALA A 134 -21.54 -12.25 -31.74
C ALA A 134 -23.00 -11.95 -32.09
N ARG A 135 -23.24 -11.96 -33.41
CA ARG A 135 -24.54 -11.98 -34.08
C ARG A 135 -25.44 -13.12 -33.59
#